data_AF-A0AAW0LCK5-F1
#
_entry.id   AF-A0AAW0LCK5-F1
#
_cell.length_a   1.000
_cell.length_b   1.000
_cell.length_c   1.000
_cell.angle_alpha   90.00
_cell.angle_beta   90.00
_cell.angle_gamma   90.00
#
_symmetry.space_group_name_H-M   'P 1'
#
loop_
_entity.id
_entity.type
_entity.pdbx_description
1 polymer ?
#
loop_
_entity_poly.entity_id
_entity_poly.type
_entity_poly.pdbx_seq_one_letter_code
_entity_poly.pdbx_strand_id
1 'polypeptide(L)' 'MNATMLVEEVGVAVKPVGIPGKGVVNREEIERAVRLVLESEEGNVSYVMNRIKIKGENENKAVGQGEDNVFETGAK' A
#
# COMPACT_ATOMS: atom_id res chain seq x y z
N MET A 1 11.73 2.16 -3.59
CA MET A 1 11.30 0.75 -3.74
C MET A 1 9.86 0.54 -3.30
N ASN A 2 9.43 1.18 -2.19
CA ASN A 2 8.09 1.04 -1.61
C ASN A 2 6.93 1.30 -2.60
N ALA A 3 7.04 2.32 -3.47
CA ALA A 3 5.98 2.63 -4.43
C ALA A 3 5.70 1.49 -5.42
N THR A 4 6.74 0.78 -5.88
CA THR A 4 6.60 -0.37 -6.78
C THR A 4 5.89 -1.51 -6.06
N MET A 5 6.31 -1.84 -4.84
CA MET A 5 5.67 -2.87 -4.01
C MET A 5 4.18 -2.57 -3.77
N LEU A 6 3.82 -1.33 -3.44
CA LEU A 6 2.42 -0.96 -3.16
C LEU A 6 1.50 -1.07 -4.40
N VAL A 7 2.06 -0.86 -5.58
CA VAL A 7 1.34 -0.93 -6.86
C VAL A 7 1.26 -2.37 -7.36
N GLU A 8 2.39 -3.07 -7.41
CA GLU A 8 2.53 -4.37 -8.08
C GLU A 8 2.19 -5.55 -7.16
N GLU A 9 2.68 -5.53 -5.91
CA GLU A 9 2.52 -6.66 -4.99
C GLU A 9 1.30 -6.48 -4.07
N VAL A 10 1.10 -5.25 -3.57
CA VAL A 10 0.02 -4.98 -2.62
C VAL A 10 -1.29 -4.65 -3.35
N GLY A 11 -1.21 -3.96 -4.49
CA GLY A 11 -2.35 -3.58 -5.33
C GLY A 11 -3.28 -2.59 -4.63
N VAL A 12 -2.73 -1.62 -3.89
CA VAL A 12 -3.48 -0.59 -3.14
C VAL A 12 -3.10 0.83 -3.52
N ALA A 13 -2.21 1.00 -4.50
CA ALA A 13 -1.72 2.31 -4.92
C ALA A 13 -1.81 2.49 -6.44
N VAL A 14 -1.94 3.75 -6.86
CA VAL A 14 -1.90 4.18 -8.26
C VAL A 14 -0.62 4.98 -8.46
N LYS A 15 0.12 4.67 -9.53
CA LYS A 15 1.36 5.38 -9.87
C LYS A 15 1.09 6.41 -10.98
N PRO A 16 1.23 7.72 -10.70
CA PRO A 16 1.05 8.74 -11.72
C PRO A 16 2.20 8.75 -12.72
N VAL A 17 1.88 9.10 -13.96
CA VAL A 17 2.83 9.21 -15.08
C VAL A 17 3.46 10.61 -15.10
N GLY A 18 4.74 10.67 -14.75
CA GLY A 18 5.53 11.91 -14.84
C GLY A 18 5.96 12.25 -16.26
N ILE A 19 6.36 13.51 -16.47
CA ILE A 19 7.00 13.95 -17.70
C ILE A 19 8.37 13.26 -17.82
N PRO A 20 8.67 12.58 -18.95
CA PRO A 20 9.95 11.92 -19.16
C PRO A 20 11.13 12.87 -18.95
N GLY A 21 12.10 12.45 -18.15
CA GLY A 21 13.33 13.19 -17.90
C GLY A 21 13.22 14.44 -17.01
N LYS A 22 12.02 14.80 -16.53
CA LYS A 22 11.83 16.00 -15.68
C LYS A 22 11.48 15.71 -14.23
N GLY A 23 11.01 14.49 -13.92
CA GLY A 23 10.61 14.13 -12.54
C GLY A 23 9.40 14.91 -12.02
N VAL A 24 8.68 15.62 -12.91
CA VAL A 24 7.49 16.43 -12.58
C VAL A 24 6.25 15.73 -13.11
N VAL A 25 5.16 15.79 -12.35
CA VAL A 25 3.83 15.33 -12.77
C VAL A 25 2.98 16.54 -13.10
N ASN A 26 2.33 16.52 -14.27
CA ASN A 26 1.45 17.60 -14.69
C ASN A 26 0.13 17.61 -13.90
N ARG A 27 -0.49 18.79 -13.79
CA ARG A 27 -1.74 18.98 -13.05
C ARG A 27 -2.86 18.06 -13.55
N GLU A 28 -2.94 17.84 -14.85
CA GLU A 28 -3.94 16.99 -15.48
C GLU A 28 -3.77 15.53 -15.05
N GLU A 29 -2.52 15.06 -14.88
CA GLU A 29 -2.26 13.72 -14.37
C GLU A 29 -2.56 13.61 -12.87
N ILE A 30 -2.28 14.66 -12.10
CA ILE A 30 -2.66 14.71 -10.69
C ILE A 30 -4.19 14.61 -10.55
N GLU A 31 -4.94 15.38 -11.34
CA GLU A 31 -6.41 15.32 -11.33
C GLU A 31 -6.93 13.93 -11.70
N ARG A 32 -6.39 13.31 -12.76
CA ARG A 32 -6.76 11.94 -13.13
C ARG A 32 -6.50 10.94 -12.01
N ALA A 33 -5.31 10.96 -11.41
CA ALA A 33 -4.95 10.04 -10.34
C ALA A 33 -5.86 10.21 -9.11
N VAL A 34 -6.15 11.46 -8.72
CA VAL A 34 -7.06 11.77 -7.61
C VAL A 34 -8.48 11.30 -7.93
N ARG A 35 -8.99 11.58 -9.13
CA ARG A 35 -10.33 11.14 -9.55
C ARG A 35 -10.44 9.63 -9.59
N LEU A 36 -9.40 8.93 -10.08
CA LEU A 36 -9.37 7.47 -10.07
C LEU A 36 -9.49 6.92 -8.64
N VAL A 37 -8.78 7.51 -7.68
CA VAL A 37 -8.75 7.07 -6.27
C VAL A 37 -9.99 7.49 -5.47
N LEU A 38 -10.80 8.45 -5.93
CA LEU A 38 -11.95 8.94 -5.15
C LEU A 38 -13.30 8.64 -5.79
N GLU A 39 -13.38 8.62 -7.13
CA GLU A 39 -14.64 8.59 -7.87
C GLU A 39 -14.86 7.31 -8.69
N SER A 40 -13.83 6.51 -8.97
CA SER A 40 -14.02 5.26 -9.72
C SER A 40 -14.59 4.15 -8.83
N GLU A 41 -15.30 3.17 -9.41
CA GLU A 41 -15.77 1.99 -8.65
C GLU A 41 -14.60 1.16 -8.09
N GLU A 42 -13.45 1.16 -8.79
CA GLU A 42 -12.21 0.46 -8.40
C GLU A 42 -11.41 1.21 -7.31
N GLY A 43 -11.45 2.54 -7.35
CA GLY A 43 -10.86 3.43 -6.36
C GLY A 43 -11.84 3.87 -5.30
N ASN A 44 -13.09 3.40 -5.33
CA ASN A 44 -14.11 3.70 -4.33
C ASN A 44 -13.42 3.52 -2.99
N VAL A 45 -13.30 4.59 -2.21
CA VAL A 45 -12.40 4.65 -1.05
C VAL A 45 -12.58 3.41 -0.14
N SER A 46 -13.77 2.83 -0.17
CA SER A 46 -14.08 1.50 0.36
C SER A 46 -13.22 0.33 -0.17
N TYR A 47 -12.98 0.13 -1.48
CA TYR A 47 -12.20 -1.00 -2.01
C TYR A 47 -10.71 -0.92 -1.65
N VAL A 48 -10.06 0.23 -1.90
CA VAL A 48 -8.65 0.45 -1.53
C VAL A 48 -8.48 0.40 -0.01
N MET A 49 -9.34 1.08 0.76
CA MET A 49 -9.24 1.04 2.22
C MET A 49 -9.64 -0.32 2.81
N ASN A 50 -10.57 -1.06 2.21
CA ASN A 50 -10.91 -2.41 2.66
C ASN A 50 -9.75 -3.37 2.43
N ARG A 51 -9.04 -3.27 1.29
CA ARG A 51 -7.80 -4.04 1.06
C ARG A 51 -6.69 -3.65 2.03
N ILE A 52 -6.54 -2.35 2.35
CA ILE A 52 -5.59 -1.88 3.37
C ILE A 52 -5.96 -2.44 4.74
N LYS A 53 -7.24 -2.37 5.15
CA LYS A 53 -7.71 -2.91 6.43
C LYS A 53 -7.49 -4.41 6.53
N ILE A 54 -7.91 -5.19 5.53
CA ILE A 54 -7.74 -6.65 5.51
C ILE A 54 -6.25 -7.05 5.56
N LYS A 55 -5.38 -6.35 4.82
CA LYS A 55 -3.95 -6.64 4.85
C LYS A 55 -3.31 -6.26 6.19
N GLY A 56 -3.63 -5.08 6.73
CA GLY A 56 -3.15 -4.67 8.04
C GLY A 56 -3.63 -5.58 9.19
N GLU A 57 -4.86 -6.10 9.11
CA GLU A 57 -5.37 -7.09 10.06
C GLU A 57 -4.63 -8.42 9.99
N ASN A 58 -4.29 -8.88 8.79
CA ASN A 58 -3.50 -10.10 8.60
C ASN A 58 -2.05 -9.93 9.09
N GLU A 59 -1.44 -8.76 8.86
CA GLU A 59 -0.12 -8.41 9.39
C GLU A 59 -0.13 -8.38 10.92
N ASN A 60 -1.14 -7.76 11.55
CA ASN A 60 -1.29 -7.77 13.01
C ASN A 60 -1.43 -9.19 13.58
N LYS A 61 -2.16 -10.09 12.90
CA LYS A 61 -2.26 -11.50 13.32
C LYS A 61 -0.93 -12.24 13.22
N ALA A 62 -0.12 -11.95 12.21
CA ALA A 62 1.20 -12.54 12.07
C ALA A 62 2.19 -12.03 13.14
N VAL A 63 2.10 -10.75 13.51
CA VAL A 63 2.92 -10.16 14.59
C VAL A 63 2.52 -10.73 15.96
N GLY A 64 1.22 -10.93 16.23
CA GLY A 64 0.74 -11.51 17.49
C GLY A 64 1.10 -12.98 17.72
N GLN A 65 1.58 -13.70 16.70
CA GLN A 65 2.10 -15.07 16.83
C GLN A 65 3.62 -15.12 17.09
N GLY A 66 4.30 -13.98 17.09
CA GLY A 66 5.74 -13.89 17.32
C GLY A 66 6.16 -13.78 18.79
N GLU A 67 5.24 -13.54 19.71
CA GLU A 67 5.55 -13.34 21.14
C GLU A 67 5.88 -14.65 21.88
N ASP A 68 5.51 -15.81 21.34
CA ASP A 68 5.72 -17.11 22.00
C ASP A 68 7.10 -17.75 21.78
N ASN A 69 8.02 -17.12 21.02
CA ASN A 69 9.34 -17.69 20.72
C ASN A 69 10.55 -16.96 21.35
N VAL A 70 10.35 -16.14 22.39
CA VAL A 70 11.46 -15.61 23.20
C VAL A 70 11.69 -16.46 24.45
N PHE A 71 12.03 -17.73 24.25
CA PHE A 71 12.78 -18.51 25.23
C PHE A 71 14.06 -19.03 24.56
N GLU A 72 14.94 -18.10 24.16
CA GLU A 72 16.34 -18.45 24.02
C GLU A 72 16.88 -18.77 25.42
N THR A 73 17.03 -20.07 25.65
CA THR A 73 17.71 -20.70 26.77
C THR A 73 19.19 -20.34 26.73
N GLY A 74 19.53 -19.14 27.20
CA GLY A 74 20.89 -18.74 27.50
C GLY A 74 21.30 -19.19 28.89
N ALA A 75 21.63 -20.48 29.05
CA ALA A 75 22.41 -20.95 30.18
C ALA A 75 23.82 -20.33 30.10
N LYS A 76 24.19 -19.54 31.10
CA LYS A 76 25.57 -19.23 31.47
C LYS A 76 25.70 -19.29 32.98
#